data_AF-A0A382RJ38-F1
#
_entry.id   AF-A0A382RJ38-F1
#
_cell.length_a   1.000
_cell.length_b   1.000
_cell.length_c   1.000
_cell.angle_alpha   90.00
_cell.angle_beta   90.00
_cell.angle_gamma   90.00
#
_symmetry.space_group_name_H-M   'P 1'
#
loop_
_entity.id
_entity.type
_entity.pdbx_description
1 polymer ?
#
loop_
_entity_poly.entity_id
_entity_poly.type
_entity_poly.pdbx_seq_one_letter_code
_entity_poly.pdbx_strand_id
1 'polypeptide(L)'
;VKFIIILSLTTLINCQIMDINILNSFLFHPRKAAEPIGEKDVLIPVNENSKVGVRFHLVNPKAPNILFFHGNGEIAPEYDDIASIYNQREINFMIADFR
;
A
#
# COMPACT_ATOMS: atom_id res chain seq x y z
N VAL A 1 -26.72 -1.72 -30.15
CA VAL A 1 -25.51 -0.86 -30.06
C VAL A 1 -24.96 -0.77 -28.62
N LYS A 2 -25.79 -0.53 -27.58
CA LYS A 2 -25.33 -0.49 -26.17
C LYS A 2 -24.79 -1.81 -25.58
N PHE A 3 -25.27 -2.97 -26.03
CA PHE A 3 -24.84 -4.28 -25.50
C PHE A 3 -23.50 -4.79 -26.07
N ILE A 4 -23.14 -4.40 -27.29
CA ILE A 4 -21.89 -4.83 -27.96
C ILE A 4 -20.67 -4.11 -27.35
N ILE A 5 -20.85 -2.88 -26.85
CA ILE A 5 -19.80 -2.12 -26.18
C ILE A 5 -19.44 -2.74 -24.81
N ILE A 6 -20.42 -3.32 -24.11
CA ILE A 6 -20.19 -3.94 -22.79
C ILE A 6 -19.42 -5.26 -22.92
N LEU A 7 -19.67 -6.04 -23.97
CA LEU A 7 -18.96 -7.30 -24.23
C LEU A 7 -17.52 -7.08 -24.74
N SER A 8 -17.27 -5.94 -25.40
CA SER A 8 -15.91 -5.50 -25.78
C SER A 8 -15.07 -5.12 -24.56
N LEU A 9 -15.66 -4.59 -23.49
CA LEU A 9 -14.93 -4.23 -22.28
C LEU A 9 -14.46 -5.45 -21.48
N THR A 10 -15.25 -6.53 -21.44
CA THR A 10 -14.94 -7.72 -20.63
C THR A 10 -13.83 -8.60 -21.23
N THR A 11 -13.57 -8.47 -22.54
CA THR A 11 -12.63 -9.35 -23.26
C THR A 11 -11.23 -8.74 -23.39
N LEU A 12 -11.06 -7.45 -23.07
CA LEU A 12 -9.81 -6.70 -23.26
C LEU A 12 -9.00 -6.50 -21.98
N ILE A 13 -9.51 -6.84 -20.79
CA ILE A 13 -8.75 -6.71 -19.54
C ILE A 13 -7.79 -7.89 -19.38
N ASN A 14 -6.78 -7.96 -20.25
CA ASN A 14 -5.53 -8.63 -19.93
C ASN A 14 -4.71 -7.69 -19.03
N CYS A 15 -3.90 -8.21 -18.09
CA CYS A 15 -3.04 -7.41 -17.20
C CYS A 15 -2.21 -6.35 -17.94
N GLN A 16 -1.90 -6.54 -19.22
CA GLN A 16 -1.20 -5.57 -20.06
C GLN A 16 -1.93 -4.23 -20.24
N ILE A 17 -3.26 -4.19 -20.12
CA ILE A 17 -4.07 -2.96 -20.21
C ILE A 17 -4.11 -2.20 -18.87
N MET A 18 -3.78 -2.86 -17.76
CA MET A 18 -3.77 -2.21 -16.43
C MET A 18 -2.66 -1.15 -16.27
N ASP A 19 -1.68 -1.11 -17.18
CA ASP A 19 -0.64 -0.08 -17.19
C ASP A 19 -1.07 1.22 -17.90
N ILE A 20 -2.35 1.32 -18.30
CA ILE A 20 -2.92 2.58 -18.75
C ILE A 20 -3.14 3.47 -17.52
N ASN A 21 -2.35 4.55 -17.42
CA ASN A 21 -2.41 5.52 -16.32
C ASN A 21 -3.82 6.00 -15.95
N ILE A 22 -4.71 6.14 -16.95
CA ILE A 22 -6.11 6.52 -16.73
C ILE A 22 -6.87 5.45 -15.94
N LEU A 23 -6.65 4.16 -16.20
CA LEU A 23 -7.29 3.09 -15.44
C LEU A 23 -6.78 3.05 -14.00
N ASN A 24 -5.49 3.30 -13.78
CA ASN A 24 -4.93 3.34 -12.43
C ASN A 24 -5.56 4.42 -11.55
N SER A 25 -5.96 5.58 -12.10
CA SER A 25 -6.65 6.60 -11.30
C SER A 25 -8.11 6.26 -10.97
N PHE A 26 -8.72 5.27 -11.65
CA PHE A 26 -10.04 4.73 -11.29
C PHE A 26 -9.96 3.50 -10.39
N LEU A 27 -8.88 2.72 -10.50
CA LEU A 27 -8.68 1.51 -9.70
C LEU A 27 -8.13 1.84 -8.32
N PHE A 28 -7.16 2.75 -8.24
CA PHE A 28 -6.50 3.09 -6.98
C PHE A 28 -7.04 4.40 -6.38
N HIS A 29 -7.33 4.35 -5.09
CA HIS A 29 -7.89 5.48 -4.35
C HIS A 29 -6.91 5.96 -3.27
N PRO A 30 -5.75 6.56 -3.62
CA PRO A 30 -4.82 7.09 -2.62
C PRO A 30 -5.54 8.06 -1.68
N ARG A 31 -5.42 7.82 -0.38
CA ARG A 31 -5.78 8.79 0.65
C ARG A 31 -4.53 9.37 1.27
N LYS A 32 -4.61 10.64 1.66
CA LYS A 32 -3.60 11.27 2.50
C LYS A 32 -3.91 10.95 3.95
N ALA A 33 -2.90 10.62 4.73
CA ALA A 33 -3.03 10.60 6.18
C ALA A 33 -3.36 12.02 6.68
N ALA A 34 -4.19 12.09 7.72
CA ALA A 34 -4.45 13.34 8.42
C ALA A 34 -3.23 13.78 9.24
N GLU A 35 -2.48 12.81 9.75
CA GLU A 35 -1.25 13.03 10.50
C GLU A 35 -0.07 13.31 9.55
N PRO A 36 0.84 14.22 9.92
CA PRO A 36 2.09 14.40 9.21
C PRO A 36 3.00 13.17 9.41
N ILE A 37 4.02 13.06 8.54
CA ILE A 37 5.10 12.07 8.69
C ILE A 37 5.72 12.23 10.08
N GLY A 38 5.68 11.15 10.87
CA GLY A 38 6.22 11.06 12.21
C GLY A 38 7.51 10.23 12.27
N GLU A 39 8.00 9.99 13.50
CA GLU A 39 9.24 9.24 13.73
C GLU A 39 9.21 7.79 13.26
N LYS A 40 8.01 7.20 13.17
CA LYS A 40 7.80 5.84 12.68
C LYS A 40 7.82 5.76 11.16
N ASP A 41 7.69 6.87 10.45
CA ASP A 41 7.51 6.88 9.01
C ASP A 41 8.86 7.07 8.31
N VAL A 42 9.20 6.11 7.46
CA VAL A 42 10.46 6.07 6.72
C VAL A 42 10.16 6.00 5.22
N LEU A 43 10.82 6.87 4.45
CA LEU A 43 10.77 6.84 2.99
C LEU A 43 11.94 6.01 2.46
N ILE A 44 11.63 4.84 1.91
CA ILE A 44 12.62 3.92 1.33
C ILE A 44 12.74 4.20 -0.18
N PRO A 45 13.92 4.59 -0.70
CA PRO A 45 14.12 4.74 -2.13
C PRO A 45 14.07 3.38 -2.83
N VAL A 46 13.29 3.28 -3.90
CA VAL A 46 13.16 2.03 -4.68
C VAL A 46 13.83 2.16 -6.05
N ASN A 47 13.82 3.36 -6.64
CA ASN A 47 14.63 3.72 -7.81
C ASN A 47 14.94 5.23 -7.78
N GLU A 48 15.56 5.75 -8.85
CA GLU A 48 16.00 7.15 -8.94
C GLU A 48 14.88 8.18 -8.68
N ASN A 49 13.63 7.84 -9.02
CA ASN A 49 12.50 8.76 -9.00
C ASN A 49 11.34 8.31 -8.10
N SER A 50 11.47 7.17 -7.39
CA SER A 50 10.41 6.64 -6.54
C SER A 50 10.88 6.28 -5.13
N LYS A 51 10.00 6.58 -4.17
CA LYS A 51 10.16 6.25 -2.75
C LYS A 51 8.87 5.64 -2.26
N VAL A 52 8.98 4.58 -1.47
CA VAL A 52 7.86 3.93 -0.80
C VAL A 52 7.85 4.39 0.65
N GLY A 53 6.70 4.85 1.13
CA GLY A 53 6.47 5.12 2.55
C GLY A 53 6.32 3.80 3.32
N VAL A 54 7.01 3.69 4.44
CA VAL A 54 6.86 2.56 5.35
C VAL A 54 6.74 3.07 6.78
N ARG A 55 5.69 2.63 7.48
CA ARG A 55 5.49 2.92 8.90
C ARG A 55 6.00 1.75 9.73
N PHE A 56 6.96 2.04 10.60
CA PHE A 56 7.69 1.07 11.39
C PHE A 56 7.15 0.96 12.81
N HIS A 57 6.78 -0.26 13.19
CA HIS A 57 6.50 -0.66 14.57
C HIS A 57 7.48 -1.77 14.96
N LEU A 58 8.69 -1.35 15.33
CA LEU A 58 9.81 -2.22 15.66
C LEU A 58 9.93 -2.42 17.17
N VAL A 59 10.27 -3.64 17.58
CA VAL A 59 10.50 -4.01 18.98
C VAL A 59 11.95 -4.42 19.23
N ASN A 60 12.52 -5.25 18.36
CA ASN A 60 13.85 -5.81 18.54
C ASN A 60 14.47 -6.15 17.17
N PRO A 61 15.74 -5.81 16.90
CA PRO A 61 16.42 -6.23 15.67
C PRO A 61 16.50 -7.75 15.43
N LYS A 62 16.33 -8.56 16.48
CA LYS A 62 16.31 -10.03 16.41
C LYS A 62 14.90 -10.62 16.29
N ALA A 63 13.85 -9.80 16.42
CA ALA A 63 12.48 -10.25 16.27
C ALA A 63 12.19 -10.64 14.81
N PRO A 64 11.28 -11.60 14.55
CA PRO A 64 10.74 -11.84 13.23
C PRO A 64 10.10 -10.57 12.65
N ASN A 65 10.18 -10.44 11.33
CA ASN A 65 9.67 -9.28 10.60
C ASN A 65 8.45 -9.68 9.77
N ILE A 66 7.40 -8.85 9.85
CA ILE A 66 6.29 -8.86 8.91
C ILE A 66 6.35 -7.55 8.12
N LEU A 67 6.54 -7.68 6.80
CA LEU A 67 6.30 -6.60 5.86
C LEU A 67 4.87 -6.75 5.33
N PHE A 68 4.02 -5.78 5.63
CA PHE A 68 2.61 -5.77 5.31
C PHE A 68 2.31 -4.63 4.33
N PHE A 69 1.64 -4.93 3.22
CA PHE A 69 1.18 -3.91 2.28
C PHE A 69 -0.28 -3.58 2.58
N HIS A 70 -0.58 -2.30 2.78
CA HIS A 70 -1.95 -1.87 3.06
C HIS A 70 -2.86 -2.07 1.84
N GLY A 71 -4.17 -2.16 2.07
CA GLY A 71 -5.18 -2.31 1.03
C GLY A 71 -5.42 -1.03 0.23
N ASN A 72 -6.13 -1.16 -0.89
CA ASN A 72 -6.50 -0.01 -1.71
C ASN A 72 -7.42 0.94 -0.94
N GLY A 73 -7.04 2.21 -0.88
CA GLY A 73 -7.80 3.21 -0.12
C GLY A 73 -7.50 3.23 1.37
N GLU A 74 -6.64 2.36 1.88
CA GLU A 74 -6.17 2.40 3.27
C GLU A 74 -4.86 3.20 3.35
N ILE A 75 -4.47 3.57 4.57
CA ILE A 75 -3.21 4.28 4.85
C ILE A 75 -2.48 3.63 6.03
N ALA A 76 -1.15 3.70 6.04
CA ALA A 76 -0.34 3.04 7.06
C ALA A 76 -0.71 3.37 8.54
N PRO A 77 -1.08 4.62 8.91
CA PRO A 77 -1.48 4.93 10.28
C PRO A 77 -2.76 4.23 10.76
N GLU A 78 -3.65 3.78 9.86
CA GLU A 78 -4.87 3.04 10.23
C GLU A 78 -4.57 1.66 10.85
N TYR A 79 -3.31 1.23 10.80
CA TYR A 79 -2.84 -0.04 11.31
C TYR A 79 -2.10 0.07 12.66
N ASP A 80 -2.00 1.28 13.23
CA ASP A 80 -1.26 1.52 14.48
C ASP A 80 -1.83 0.75 15.67
N ASP A 81 -3.15 0.54 15.69
CA ASP A 81 -3.84 -0.22 16.73
C ASP A 81 -3.45 -1.70 16.70
N ILE A 82 -3.48 -2.34 15.53
CA ILE A 82 -3.11 -3.75 15.37
C ILE A 82 -1.61 -3.96 15.45
N ALA A 83 -0.80 -2.95 15.10
CA ALA A 83 0.66 -3.04 15.21
C ALA A 83 1.10 -3.34 16.64
N SER A 84 0.41 -2.76 17.64
CA SER A 84 0.65 -3.04 19.06
C SER A 84 0.46 -4.53 19.41
N ILE A 85 -0.48 -5.21 18.76
CA ILE A 85 -0.81 -6.63 18.95
C ILE A 85 0.34 -7.52 18.44
N TYR A 86 0.98 -7.14 17.34
CA TYR A 86 2.17 -7.84 16.82
C TYR A 86 3.40 -7.58 17.72
N ASN A 87 3.59 -6.34 18.15
CA ASN A 87 4.70 -5.97 19.02
C ASN A 87 4.66 -6.71 20.37
N GLN A 88 3.48 -6.88 20.97
CA GLN A 88 3.30 -7.70 22.19
C GLN A 88 3.70 -9.17 22.03
N ARG A 89 3.82 -9.66 20.79
CA ARG A 89 4.27 -11.01 20.45
C ARG A 89 5.74 -11.05 20.00
N GLU A 90 6.50 -9.99 20.27
CA GLU A 90 7.89 -9.84 19.82
C GLU A 90 8.03 -9.93 18.29
N ILE A 91 7.13 -9.28 17.54
CA ILE A 91 7.16 -9.21 16.07
C ILE A 91 7.32 -7.76 15.63
N ASN A 92 8.28 -7.50 14.75
CA ASN A 92 8.40 -6.22 14.05
C ASN A 92 7.34 -6.17 12.95
N PHE A 93 6.50 -5.14 12.97
CA PHE A 93 5.43 -4.95 12.00
C PHE A 93 5.70 -3.68 11.19
N MET A 94 5.87 -3.84 9.88
CA MET A 94 6.21 -2.75 8.95
C MET A 94 5.11 -2.64 7.91
N ILE A 95 4.40 -1.51 7.91
CA ILE A 95 3.31 -1.26 6.97
C ILE A 95 3.84 -0.43 5.82
N ALA A 96 3.95 -1.02 4.64
CA ALA A 96 4.46 -0.38 3.44
C ALA A 96 3.33 0.05 2.51
N ASP A 97 3.53 1.21 1.90
CA ASP A 97 2.81 1.60 0.70
C ASP A 97 3.27 0.71 -0.48
N PHE A 98 2.43 0.60 -1.51
CA PHE A 98 2.71 -0.23 -2.68
C PHE A 98 2.99 0.59 -3.96
N ARG A 99 3.21 1.90 -3.84
CA ARG A 99 3.47 2.82 -4.96
C ARG A 99 4.73 3.64 -4.74
#